data_AF-A0A535GDU1-F1
#
_entry.id   AF-A0A535GDU1-F1
#
_cell.length_a   1.000
_cell.length_b   1.000
_cell.length_c   1.000
_cell.angle_alpha   90.00
_cell.angle_beta   90.00
_cell.angle_gamma   90.00
#
_symmetry.space_group_name_H-M   'P 1'
#
loop_
_entity.id
_entity.type
_entity.pdbx_description
1 polymer ?
#
loop_
_entity_poly.entity_id
_entity_poly.type
_entity_poly.pdbx_seq_one_letter_code
_entity_poly.pdbx_strand_id
1 'polypeptide(L)'
;MTRWIVLAVALVVGLFLLSYDQRTDDTGVEASLLVATSLALTLAAPRVAIAIALAIGLPIAAWSVWHGNGAAVVALVFSGIGAAIGYAMRRGSLTARAG
;
A
#
# COMPACT_ATOMS: atom_id res chain seq x y z
N MET A 1 -8.77 16.43 -8.04
CA MET A 1 -9.82 15.73 -7.25
C MET A 1 -9.56 14.23 -7.15
N THR A 2 -9.41 13.49 -8.25
CA THR A 2 -9.22 12.02 -8.24
C THR A 2 -8.07 11.51 -7.36
N ARG A 3 -6.91 12.19 -7.34
CA ARG A 3 -5.77 11.77 -6.49
C ARG A 3 -6.07 11.83 -4.99
N TRP A 4 -6.77 12.87 -4.55
CA TRP A 4 -7.16 13.04 -3.16
C TRP A 4 -8.14 11.95 -2.71
N ILE A 5 -9.06 11.56 -3.60
CA ILE A 5 -9.97 10.42 -3.36
C ILE A 5 -9.17 9.13 -3.22
N VAL A 6 -8.21 8.87 -4.11
CA VAL A 6 -7.36 7.67 -4.03
C VAL A 6 -6.54 7.64 -2.74
N LEU A 7 -6.00 8.79 -2.30
CA LEU A 7 -5.27 8.87 -1.03
C LEU A 7 -6.18 8.67 0.18
N ALA A 8 -7.39 9.23 0.16
CA ALA A 8 -8.38 8.98 1.22
C ALA A 8 -8.75 7.50 1.29
N VAL A 9 -8.98 6.85 0.14
CA VAL A 9 -9.23 5.41 0.06
C VAL A 9 -8.01 4.62 0.56
N ALA A 10 -6.79 4.99 0.17
CA ALA A 10 -5.57 4.34 0.61
C ALA A 10 -5.42 4.39 2.13
N LEU A 11 -5.72 5.53 2.75
CA LEU A 11 -5.68 5.70 4.20
C LEU A 11 -6.74 4.82 4.89
N VAL A 12 -7.98 4.82 4.38
CA VAL A 12 -9.06 3.98 4.91
C VAL A 12 -8.70 2.50 4.81
N VAL A 13 -8.10 2.08 3.70
CA VAL A 13 -7.60 0.70 3.52
C VAL A 13 -6.48 0.39 4.52
N GLY A 14 -5.52 1.30 4.72
CA GLY A 14 -4.46 1.11 5.72
C GLY A 14 -5.01 0.93 7.15
N LEU A 15 -6.00 1.73 7.55
CA LEU A 15 -6.67 1.60 8.85
C LEU A 15 -7.49 0.31 8.96
N PHE A 16 -8.14 -0.12 7.88
CA PHE A 16 -8.84 -1.39 7.83
C PHE A 16 -7.89 -2.58 7.99
N LEU A 17 -6.74 -2.55 7.30
CA LEU A 17 -5.72 -3.60 7.41
C LEU A 17 -5.08 -3.64 8.79
N LEU A 18 -4.83 -2.49 9.42
CA LEU A 18 -4.42 -2.45 10.83
C LEU A 18 -5.44 -3.12 11.75
N SER A 19 -6.74 -2.87 11.54
CA SER A 19 -7.80 -3.51 12.33
C SER A 19 -7.91 -5.01 12.07
N TYR A 20 -7.54 -5.46 10.87
CA TYR A 20 -7.49 -6.87 10.49
C TYR A 20 -6.30 -7.59 11.14
N ASP A 21 -5.11 -6.98 11.10
CA ASP A 21 -3.85 -7.44 11.74
C ASP A 21 -4.03 -7.64 13.25
N GLN A 22 -4.78 -6.77 13.91
CA GLN A 22 -5.07 -6.92 15.34
C GLN A 22 -6.01 -8.09 15.68
N ARG A 23 -6.75 -8.62 14.70
CA ARG A 23 -7.77 -9.67 14.90
C ARG A 23 -7.37 -11.02 14.33
N THR A 24 -6.34 -11.05 13.51
CA THR A 24 -5.96 -12.21 12.71
C THR A 24 -4.46 -12.45 12.85
N ASP A 25 -4.04 -13.70 12.93
CA ASP A 25 -2.61 -14.06 13.06
C ASP A 25 -2.09 -14.67 11.74
N ASP A 26 -2.49 -14.05 10.61
CA ASP A 26 -2.25 -14.56 9.26
C ASP A 26 -1.37 -13.60 8.44
N THR A 27 -0.10 -13.51 8.82
CA THR A 27 0.88 -12.60 8.21
C THR A 27 1.00 -12.75 6.68
N GLY A 28 0.79 -13.97 6.15
CA GLY A 28 0.83 -14.21 4.70
C GLY A 28 -0.30 -13.52 3.95
N VAL A 29 -1.51 -13.53 4.52
CA VAL A 29 -2.69 -12.90 3.91
C VAL A 29 -2.55 -11.38 3.97
N GLU A 30 -2.12 -10.83 5.10
CA GLU A 30 -1.87 -9.40 5.27
C GLU A 30 -0.83 -8.86 4.30
N ALA A 31 0.31 -9.55 4.17
CA ALA A 31 1.34 -9.19 3.20
C ALA A 31 0.79 -9.17 1.77
N SER A 32 -0.02 -10.17 1.40
CA SER A 32 -0.64 -10.23 0.08
C SER A 32 -1.64 -9.09 -0.16
N LEU A 33 -2.42 -8.74 0.87
CA LEU A 33 -3.39 -7.63 0.82
C LEU A 33 -2.68 -6.27 0.72
N LEU A 34 -1.59 -6.07 1.46
CA LEU A 34 -0.77 -4.86 1.40
C LEU A 34 -0.22 -4.65 -0.01
N VAL A 35 0.35 -5.69 -0.61
CA VAL A 35 0.87 -5.64 -1.98
C VAL A 35 -0.27 -5.38 -2.96
N ALA A 36 -1.36 -6.14 -2.88
CA ALA A 36 -2.46 -6.06 -3.84
C ALA A 36 -3.18 -4.71 -3.82
N THR A 37 -3.50 -4.19 -2.63
CA THR A 37 -4.19 -2.89 -2.49
C THR A 37 -3.30 -1.72 -2.89
N SER A 38 -2.03 -1.74 -2.49
CA SER A 38 -1.07 -0.71 -2.87
C SER A 38 -0.81 -0.69 -4.39
N LEU A 39 -0.71 -1.87 -5.01
CA LEU A 39 -0.61 -2.03 -6.45
C LEU A 39 -1.85 -1.48 -7.16
N ALA A 40 -3.04 -1.90 -6.76
CA ALA A 40 -4.29 -1.50 -7.41
C ALA A 40 -4.52 0.02 -7.34
N LEU A 41 -4.31 0.62 -6.18
CA LEU A 41 -4.45 2.06 -6.00
C LEU A 41 -3.37 2.84 -6.75
N THR A 42 -2.15 2.31 -6.82
CA THR A 42 -1.07 2.94 -7.59
C THR A 42 -1.32 2.86 -9.09
N LEU A 43 -1.93 1.78 -9.59
CA LEU A 43 -2.38 1.71 -10.98
C LEU A 43 -3.40 2.81 -11.30
N ALA A 44 -4.29 3.14 -10.35
CA ALA A 44 -5.27 4.22 -10.52
C ALA A 44 -4.64 5.62 -10.45
N ALA A 45 -3.67 5.85 -9.57
CA ALA A 45 -3.01 7.14 -9.40
C ALA A 45 -1.46 7.02 -9.28
N PRO A 46 -0.77 6.72 -10.38
CA PRO A 46 0.68 6.39 -10.36
C PRO A 46 1.55 7.56 -9.90
N ARG A 47 1.10 8.81 -10.08
CA ARG A 47 1.87 10.01 -9.70
C ARG A 47 2.00 10.19 -8.19
N VAL A 48 1.22 9.45 -7.39
CA VAL A 48 1.23 9.53 -5.93
C VAL A 48 1.55 8.16 -5.29
N ALA A 49 2.26 7.29 -6.01
CA ALA A 49 2.63 5.94 -5.57
C ALA A 49 3.25 5.90 -4.15
N ILE A 50 4.20 6.80 -3.88
CA ILE A 50 4.85 6.89 -2.56
C ILE A 50 3.82 7.23 -1.47
N ALA A 51 2.97 8.22 -1.73
CA ALA A 51 1.94 8.62 -0.76
C ALA A 51 0.90 7.52 -0.53
N ILE A 52 0.60 6.68 -1.54
CA ILE A 52 -0.26 5.50 -1.39
C ILE A 52 0.41 4.45 -0.51
N ALA A 53 1.67 4.10 -0.79
CA ALA A 53 2.42 3.13 0.01
C ALA A 53 2.50 3.54 1.49
N LEU A 54 2.74 4.84 1.74
CA LEU A 54 2.74 5.41 3.09
C LEU A 54 1.33 5.40 3.70
N ALA A 55 0.30 5.84 2.98
CA ALA A 55 -1.07 5.86 3.52
C ALA A 55 -1.56 4.47 3.95
N ILE A 56 -1.12 3.41 3.25
CA ILE A 56 -1.47 2.02 3.57
C ILE A 56 -0.58 1.44 4.69
N GLY A 57 0.74 1.57 4.56
CA GLY A 57 1.69 0.89 5.45
C GLY A 57 1.98 1.64 6.76
N LEU A 58 1.88 2.97 6.76
CA LEU A 58 2.24 3.81 7.90
C LEU A 58 1.33 3.63 9.12
N PRO A 59 0.00 3.43 9.00
CA PRO A 59 -0.85 3.11 10.14
C PRO A 59 -0.39 1.85 10.89
N ILE A 60 -0.08 0.79 10.15
CA ILE A 60 0.41 -0.48 10.72
C ILE A 60 1.78 -0.29 11.34
N ALA A 61 2.69 0.40 10.64
CA ALA A 61 4.03 0.66 11.15
C ALA A 61 4.04 1.55 12.39
N ALA A 62 3.20 2.59 12.43
CA ALA A 62 3.07 3.46 13.60
C ALA A 62 2.53 2.69 14.82
N TRP A 63 1.48 1.88 14.60
CA TRP A 63 0.95 1.01 15.66
C TRP A 63 2.01 0.03 16.17
N SER A 64 2.76 -0.54 15.24
CA SER A 64 3.79 -1.53 15.51
C SER A 64 4.95 -0.97 16.33
N VAL A 65 5.44 0.21 15.97
CA VAL A 65 6.47 0.94 16.75
C VAL A 65 5.96 1.29 18.14
N TRP A 66 4.70 1.72 18.27
CA TRP A 66 4.11 2.09 19.55
C TRP A 66 3.97 0.90 20.50
N HIS A 67 3.62 -0.27 19.98
CA HIS A 67 3.38 -1.48 20.79
C HIS A 67 4.58 -2.44 20.83
N GLY A 68 5.70 -2.08 20.19
CA GLY A 68 6.93 -2.87 20.20
C GLY A 68 6.83 -4.21 19.46
N ASN A 69 5.93 -4.33 18.48
CA ASN A 69 5.83 -5.55 17.67
C ASN A 69 6.68 -5.40 16.38
N GLY A 70 7.23 -6.48 15.82
CA GLY A 70 8.21 -6.43 14.72
C GLY A 70 7.66 -6.11 13.33
N ALA A 71 6.37 -5.73 13.21
CA ALA A 71 5.65 -5.64 11.94
C ALA A 71 5.92 -4.35 11.13
N ALA A 72 6.55 -3.33 11.72
CA ALA A 72 6.62 -2.00 11.13
C ALA A 72 7.36 -1.95 9.79
N VAL A 73 8.52 -2.57 9.74
CA VAL A 73 9.33 -2.62 8.51
C VAL A 73 8.62 -3.47 7.46
N VAL A 74 8.02 -4.58 7.88
CA VAL A 74 7.32 -5.53 7.01
C VAL A 74 6.16 -4.85 6.27
N ALA A 75 5.32 -4.12 7.01
CA ALA A 75 4.17 -3.42 6.43
C ALA A 75 4.58 -2.38 5.37
N LEU A 76 5.63 -1.59 5.66
CA LEU A 76 6.15 -0.58 4.74
C LEU A 76 6.81 -1.19 3.51
N VAL A 77 7.53 -2.30 3.67
CA VAL A 77 8.17 -3.01 2.56
C VAL A 77 7.12 -3.57 1.62
N PHE A 78 6.10 -4.28 2.12
CA PHE A 78 5.07 -4.87 1.27
C PHE A 78 4.19 -3.81 0.58
N SER A 79 3.79 -2.75 1.29
CA SER A 79 3.06 -1.65 0.65
C SER A 79 3.93 -0.94 -0.39
N GLY A 80 5.22 -0.77 -0.12
CA GLY A 80 6.21 -0.22 -1.04
C GLY A 80 6.37 -1.07 -2.31
N ILE A 81 6.48 -2.40 -2.18
CA ILE A 81 6.58 -3.34 -3.30
C ILE A 81 5.33 -3.24 -4.18
N GLY A 82 4.13 -3.27 -3.60
CA GLY A 82 2.88 -3.13 -4.35
C GLY A 82 2.83 -1.84 -5.16
N ALA A 83 3.18 -0.71 -4.53
CA ALA A 83 3.23 0.59 -5.20
C ALA A 83 4.28 0.62 -6.31
N ALA A 84 5.48 0.09 -6.06
CA ALA A 84 6.56 0.06 -7.05
C ALA A 84 6.16 -0.76 -8.29
N ILE A 85 5.56 -1.93 -8.10
CA ILE A 85 5.06 -2.78 -9.19
C ILE A 85 3.95 -2.04 -9.96
N GLY A 86 2.93 -1.52 -9.29
CA GLY A 86 1.84 -0.79 -9.94
C GLY A 86 2.35 0.41 -10.74
N TYR A 87 3.34 1.11 -10.21
CA TYR A 87 3.98 2.22 -10.89
C TYR A 87 4.76 1.78 -12.14
N ALA A 88 5.56 0.70 -12.04
CA ALA A 88 6.31 0.15 -13.16
C ALA A 88 5.40 -0.34 -14.30
N MET A 89 4.32 -1.06 -13.98
CA MET A 89 3.32 -1.51 -14.95
C MET A 89 2.68 -0.32 -15.70
N ARG A 90 2.36 0.75 -14.96
CA ARG A 90 1.76 1.94 -15.57
C ARG A 90 2.75 2.70 -16.44
N ARG A 91 4.04 2.73 -16.12
CA ARG A 91 5.07 3.28 -17.01
C ARG A 91 5.25 2.42 -18.26
N GLY A 92 5.36 1.09 -18.12
CA GLY A 92 5.57 0.16 -19.24
C GLY A 92 4.43 0.18 -20.28
N SER A 93 3.18 0.33 -19.81
CA SER A 93 2.02 0.49 -20.70
C SER A 93 2.00 1.80 -21.49
N LEU A 94 2.66 2.86 -21.00
CA LEU A 94 2.79 4.13 -21.73
C LEU A 94 3.87 4.04 -22.80
N THR A 95 4.99 3.37 -22.52
CA THR A 95 6.05 3.14 -23.51
C THR A 95 5.60 2.23 -24.64
N ALA A 96 4.81 1.18 -24.35
CA ALA A 96 4.27 0.27 -25.37
C ALA A 96 3.23 0.90 -26.30
N ARG A 97 2.63 2.04 -25.93
CA ARG A 97 1.68 2.79 -26.77
C ARG A 97 2.36 3.86 -27.65
N ALA A 98 3.63 4.14 -27.42
CA ALA A 98 4.37 5.22 -28.06
C ALA A 98 5.35 4.75 -29.15
N GLY A 99 5.56 3.44 -29.29
CA GLY A 99 6.31 2.81 -30.39
C GLY A 99 5.36 2.07 -31.31
#